data_AF-A0AAD9UFE8-F1
#
_entry.id   AF-A0AAD9UFE8-F1
#
_cell.length_a   1.000
_cell.length_b   1.000
_cell.length_c   1.000
_cell.angle_alpha   90.00
_cell.angle_beta   90.00
_cell.angle_gamma   90.00
#
_symmetry.space_group_name_H-M   'P 1'
#
loop_
_entity.id
_entity.type
_entity.pdbx_description
1 polymer ?
#
loop_
_entity_poly.entity_id
_entity_poly.type
_entity_poly.pdbx_seq_one_letter_code
_entity_poly.pdbx_strand_id
1 'polypeptide(L)'
;MVYGRDNRVLQQFDYSHEDDEHEFTVATCSPSGQSVVIGSYDRLRVFNWSPRKGMFDEGKVKDIPNLYTITTLAWKKDGSRLIAVSPLHQSSFNRQSDTFPRPVVVLFHDMS
;
A
#
# COMPACT_ATOMS: atom_id res chain seq x y z
N MET A 1 11.77 3.31 -7.35
CA MET A 1 12.47 3.08 -8.64
C MET A 1 12.23 1.65 -9.08
N VAL A 2 12.09 1.42 -10.38
CA VAL A 2 11.93 0.10 -11.00
C VAL A 2 13.19 -0.19 -11.80
N TYR A 3 13.80 -1.35 -11.61
CA TYR A 3 15.02 -1.76 -12.27
C TYR A 3 14.76 -2.93 -13.23
N GLY A 4 15.41 -2.89 -14.38
CA GLY A 4 15.44 -3.97 -15.36
C GLY A 4 16.41 -5.07 -14.94
N ARG A 5 16.35 -6.20 -15.64
CA ARG A 5 17.28 -7.33 -15.41
C ARG A 5 18.74 -6.97 -15.73
N ASP A 6 18.95 -5.97 -16.55
CA ASP A 6 20.24 -5.38 -16.90
C ASP A 6 20.71 -4.32 -15.88
N ASN A 7 20.02 -4.22 -14.73
CA ASN A 7 20.28 -3.26 -13.66
C ASN A 7 20.15 -1.79 -14.08
N ARG A 8 19.45 -1.52 -15.20
CA ARG A 8 19.10 -0.16 -15.60
C ARG A 8 17.81 0.28 -14.95
N VAL A 9 17.70 1.58 -14.65
CA VAL A 9 16.44 2.17 -14.18
C VAL A 9 15.46 2.17 -15.35
N LEU A 10 14.36 1.45 -15.20
CA LEU A 10 13.24 1.46 -16.16
C LEU A 10 12.28 2.60 -15.85
N GLN A 11 12.05 2.87 -14.57
CA GLN A 11 11.08 3.88 -14.14
C GLN A 11 11.47 4.47 -12.78
N GLN A 12 11.29 5.78 -12.65
CA GLN A 12 11.38 6.50 -11.39
C GLN A 12 10.07 7.25 -11.20
N PHE A 13 9.47 7.08 -10.02
CA PHE A 13 8.31 7.84 -9.59
C PHE A 13 8.84 8.92 -8.67
N ASP A 14 8.44 10.16 -8.93
CA ASP A 14 8.85 11.33 -8.16
C ASP A 14 7.62 11.94 -7.48
N TYR A 15 7.61 11.88 -6.15
CA TYR A 15 6.53 12.38 -5.31
C TYR A 15 6.95 13.63 -4.52
N SER A 16 8.11 14.25 -4.84
CA SER A 16 8.63 15.40 -4.08
C SER A 16 7.76 16.66 -4.16
N HIS A 17 6.83 16.70 -5.11
CA HIS A 17 5.97 17.86 -5.39
C HIS A 17 4.51 17.65 -4.94
N GLU A 18 4.20 16.53 -4.29
CA GLU A 18 2.85 16.27 -3.78
C GLU A 18 2.77 16.70 -2.31
N ASP A 19 2.17 17.86 -2.05
CA ASP A 19 2.03 18.44 -0.69
C ASP A 19 1.16 17.58 0.24
N ASP A 20 0.25 16.79 -0.34
CA ASP A 20 -0.61 15.83 0.38
C ASP A 20 0.03 14.44 0.51
N GLU A 21 1.30 14.27 0.11
CA GLU A 21 1.97 12.99 0.21
C GLU A 21 2.61 12.79 1.59
N HIS A 22 2.17 11.70 2.22
CA HIS A 22 2.70 11.25 3.49
C HIS A 22 3.79 10.19 3.29
N GLU A 23 4.41 9.80 4.39
CA GLU A 23 5.42 8.74 4.42
C GLU A 23 4.94 7.43 3.76
N PHE A 24 5.80 6.84 2.93
CA PHE A 24 5.64 5.47 2.46
C PHE A 24 6.18 4.50 3.50
N THR A 25 5.34 3.57 3.94
CA THR A 25 5.67 2.70 5.08
C THR A 25 5.82 1.24 4.72
N VAL A 26 5.05 0.77 3.73
CA VAL A 26 5.06 -0.63 3.31
C VAL A 26 4.80 -0.78 1.83
N ALA A 27 5.34 -1.85 1.25
CA ALA A 27 5.15 -2.21 -0.14
C ALA A 27 4.93 -3.72 -0.27
N THR A 28 4.11 -4.15 -1.21
CA THR A 28 3.96 -5.57 -1.55
C THR A 28 3.63 -5.76 -3.02
N CYS A 29 4.18 -6.82 -3.63
CA CYS A 29 3.84 -7.21 -5.00
C CYS A 29 2.76 -8.30 -4.98
N SER A 30 1.87 -8.26 -5.96
CA SER A 30 0.93 -9.35 -6.19
C SER A 30 1.70 -10.63 -6.53
N PRO A 31 1.13 -11.82 -6.26
CA PRO A 31 1.80 -13.09 -6.57
C PRO A 31 2.21 -13.25 -8.05
N SER A 32 1.51 -12.58 -8.98
CA SER A 32 1.85 -12.57 -10.40
C SER A 32 2.93 -11.55 -10.78
N GLY A 33 3.29 -10.64 -9.88
CA GLY A 33 4.20 -9.52 -10.14
C GLY A 33 3.61 -8.41 -11.01
N GLN A 34 2.32 -8.50 -11.35
CA GLN A 34 1.65 -7.53 -12.23
C GLN A 34 1.11 -6.30 -11.50
N SER A 35 1.00 -6.36 -10.18
CA SER A 35 0.55 -5.22 -9.39
C SER A 35 1.48 -5.02 -8.20
N VAL A 36 1.79 -3.77 -7.88
CA VAL A 36 2.53 -3.38 -6.68
C VAL A 36 1.65 -2.43 -5.90
N VAL A 37 1.52 -2.67 -4.60
CA VAL A 37 0.74 -1.82 -3.72
C VAL A 37 1.67 -1.20 -2.70
N ILE A 38 1.58 0.11 -2.54
CA ILE A 38 2.32 0.90 -1.57
C ILE A 38 1.32 1.45 -0.56
N GLY A 39 1.60 1.24 0.72
CA GLY A 39 0.85 1.82 1.83
C GLY A 39 1.54 3.05 2.39
N SER A 40 0.73 4.05 2.69
CA SER A 40 1.08 5.28 3.39
C SER A 40 -0.01 5.64 4.40
N TYR A 41 0.01 6.86 4.92
CA TYR A 41 -1.02 7.36 5.83
C TYR A 41 -2.38 7.45 5.15
N ASP A 42 -3.38 6.74 5.67
CA ASP A 42 -4.76 6.69 5.16
C ASP A 42 -4.88 6.33 3.67
N ARG A 43 -3.84 5.77 3.05
CA ARG A 43 -3.79 5.66 1.58
C ARG A 43 -3.08 4.40 1.11
N LEU A 44 -3.65 3.79 0.07
CA LEU A 44 -3.01 2.77 -0.75
C LEU A 44 -2.86 3.27 -2.18
N ARG A 45 -1.62 3.24 -2.69
CA ARG A 45 -1.31 3.44 -4.11
C ARG A 45 -1.13 2.10 -4.79
N VAL A 46 -1.70 1.94 -5.98
CA VAL A 46 -1.59 0.71 -6.77
C VAL A 46 -0.87 1.04 -8.07
N PHE A 47 0.13 0.25 -8.40
CA PHE A 47 0.84 0.30 -9.67
C PHE A 47 0.56 -0.99 -10.43
N ASN A 48 0.04 -0.90 -11.64
CA ASN A 48 -0.25 -2.03 -12.50
C ASN A 48 0.73 -2.08 -13.67
N TRP A 49 1.31 -3.26 -13.92
CA TRP A 49 2.20 -3.49 -15.04
C TRP A 49 1.42 -3.41 -16.35
N SER A 50 1.90 -2.58 -17.28
CA SER A 50 1.39 -2.48 -18.64
C SER A 50 2.32 -3.22 -19.59
N PRO A 51 1.98 -4.44 -20.06
CA PRO A 51 2.83 -5.19 -20.97
C PRO A 51 3.08 -4.46 -22.29
N ARG A 52 2.12 -3.60 -22.69
CA ARG A 52 2.22 -2.80 -23.90
C ARG A 52 3.27 -1.70 -23.79
N LYS A 53 3.37 -1.06 -22.61
CA LYS A 53 4.35 0.01 -22.35
C LYS A 53 5.68 -0.54 -21.84
N GLY A 54 5.68 -1.74 -21.27
CA GLY A 54 6.84 -2.25 -20.52
C GLY A 54 7.12 -1.41 -19.27
N MET A 55 6.09 -0.83 -18.67
CA MET A 55 6.19 0.10 -17.53
C MET A 55 5.02 -0.11 -16.57
N PHE A 56 5.17 0.35 -15.33
CA PHE A 56 4.08 0.40 -14.37
C PHE A 56 3.26 1.68 -14.55
N ASP A 57 1.95 1.53 -14.66
CA ASP A 57 0.97 2.60 -14.65
C ASP A 57 0.42 2.75 -13.22
N GLU A 58 0.41 3.97 -12.68
CA GLU A 58 -0.26 4.23 -11.41
C GLU A 58 -1.78 4.17 -11.61
N GLY A 59 -2.41 3.25 -10.89
CA GLY A 59 -3.85 3.05 -10.86
C GLY A 59 -4.54 4.02 -9.90
N LYS A 60 -5.80 3.72 -9.58
CA LYS A 60 -6.58 4.57 -8.69
C LYS A 60 -6.06 4.48 -7.25
N VAL A 61 -5.71 5.63 -6.69
CA VAL A 61 -5.40 5.79 -5.26
C VAL A 61 -6.64 5.46 -4.42
N LYS A 62 -6.43 4.74 -3.33
CA LYS A 62 -7.50 4.37 -2.38
C LYS A 62 -7.26 5.07 -1.05
N ASP A 63 -8.00 6.14 -0.83
CA ASP A 63 -8.05 6.82 0.46
C ASP A 63 -8.99 6.07 1.41
N ILE A 64 -8.51 5.81 2.62
CA ILE A 64 -9.16 5.05 3.68
C ILE A 64 -9.07 5.91 4.95
N PRO A 65 -10.02 6.83 5.15
CA PRO A 65 -9.93 7.80 6.24
C PRO A 65 -9.94 7.10 7.60
N ASN A 66 -9.10 7.59 8.53
CA ASN A 66 -8.95 7.08 9.89
C ASN A 66 -8.27 5.70 10.00
N LEU A 67 -7.59 5.25 8.95
CA LEU A 67 -6.73 4.06 9.01
C LEU A 67 -5.35 4.39 9.61
N TYR A 68 -4.95 5.66 9.67
CA TYR A 68 -3.63 6.14 10.03
C TYR A 68 -2.54 5.53 9.13
N THR A 69 -1.32 5.40 9.66
CA THR A 69 -0.20 4.73 9.00
C THR A 69 -0.47 3.23 8.82
N ILE A 70 -0.47 2.77 7.57
CA ILE A 70 -0.53 1.35 7.24
C ILE A 70 0.83 0.70 7.56
N THR A 71 0.85 -0.39 8.30
CA THR A 71 2.11 -1.03 8.75
C THR A 71 2.32 -2.42 8.16
N THR A 72 1.30 -3.01 7.54
CA THR A 72 1.43 -4.35 6.95
C THR A 72 0.48 -4.51 5.78
N LEU A 73 0.99 -5.13 4.70
CA LEU A 73 0.23 -5.54 3.53
C LEU A 73 0.50 -7.00 3.23
N ALA A 74 -0.55 -7.76 2.92
CA ALA A 74 -0.43 -9.17 2.56
C ALA A 74 -1.43 -9.58 1.49
N TRP A 75 -0.93 -10.12 0.38
CA TRP A 75 -1.76 -10.71 -0.64
C TRP A 75 -2.20 -12.12 -0.24
N LYS A 76 -3.44 -12.46 -0.57
CA LYS A 76 -3.86 -13.85 -0.62
C LYS A 76 -3.03 -14.55 -1.71
N LYS A 77 -2.63 -15.80 -1.46
CA LYS A 77 -1.74 -16.56 -2.35
C LYS A 77 -2.22 -16.65 -3.81
N ASP A 78 -3.53 -16.65 -4.02
CA ASP A 78 -4.14 -16.67 -5.36
C ASP A 78 -4.30 -15.28 -6.00
N GLY A 79 -3.80 -14.22 -5.35
CA GLY A 79 -3.86 -12.84 -5.83
C GLY A 79 -5.24 -12.19 -5.76
N SER A 80 -6.28 -12.91 -5.32
CA SER A 80 -7.66 -12.40 -5.37
C SER A 80 -7.99 -11.35 -4.31
N ARG A 81 -7.15 -11.20 -3.28
CA ARG A 81 -7.39 -10.26 -2.18
C ARG A 81 -6.11 -9.70 -1.62
N LEU A 82 -6.19 -8.50 -1.06
CA LEU A 82 -5.15 -7.86 -0.29
C LEU A 82 -5.68 -7.52 1.10
N ILE A 83 -4.88 -7.76 2.13
CA ILE A 83 -5.15 -7.30 3.49
C ILE A 83 -4.21 -6.13 3.79
N ALA A 84 -4.77 -5.05 4.33
CA ALA A 84 -4.02 -3.95 4.95
C ALA A 84 -4.28 -3.92 6.45
N VAL A 85 -3.23 -3.68 7.23
CA VAL A 85 -3.30 -3.58 8.69
C VAL A 85 -2.67 -2.28 9.14
N SER A 86 -3.33 -1.60 10.06
CA SER A 86 -2.80 -0.45 10.77
C SER A 86 -3.02 -0.56 12.28
N PRO A 87 -2.14 0.07 13.09
CA PRO A 87 -2.35 0.19 14.52
C PRO A 87 -3.54 1.13 14.80
N LEU A 88 -4.28 0.83 15.86
CA LEU A 88 -5.32 1.74 16.33
C LEU A 88 -4.68 3.08 16.77
N HIS A 89 -5.30 4.19 16.37
CA HIS A 89 -4.87 5.52 16.78
C HIS A 89 -4.96 5.71 18.31
N GLN A 90 -3.85 6.15 18.93
CA GLN A 90 -3.68 6.21 20.40
C GLN A 90 -4.64 7.18 21.12
N SER A 91 -5.26 8.15 20.44
CA SER A 91 -6.21 9.06 21.11
C SER A 91 -7.47 8.36 21.62
N SER A 92 -7.72 7.12 21.19
CA SER A 92 -8.77 6.23 21.69
C SER A 92 -8.33 5.34 22.85
N PHE A 93 -7.04 5.34 23.24
CA PHE A 93 -6.51 4.48 24.29
C PHE A 93 -6.79 5.09 25.67
N ASN A 94 -7.85 4.62 26.32
CA ASN A 94 -8.06 4.89 27.73
C ASN A 94 -7.12 4.00 28.55
N ARG A 95 -6.13 4.61 29.22
CA ARG A 95 -5.16 3.93 30.12
C ARG A 95 -5.80 3.09 31.23
N GLN A 96 -7.10 3.24 31.48
CA GLN A 96 -7.84 2.49 32.50
C GLN A 96 -8.36 1.12 32.03
N SER A 97 -8.30 0.79 30.73
CA SER A 97 -8.63 -0.55 30.25
C SER A 97 -7.35 -1.36 30.00
N ASP A 98 -7.18 -2.48 30.70
CA ASP A 98 -6.10 -3.47 30.49
C ASP A 98 -6.19 -4.22 29.14
N THR A 99 -7.04 -3.77 28.22
CA THR A 99 -7.23 -4.40 26.92
C THR A 99 -6.27 -3.79 25.90
N PHE A 100 -5.38 -4.61 25.34
CA PHE A 100 -4.55 -4.22 24.21
C PHE A 100 -5.43 -3.73 23.04
N PRO A 101 -5.08 -2.61 22.39
CA PRO A 101 -5.86 -2.09 21.27
C PRO A 101 -5.88 -3.10 20.13
N ARG A 102 -7.06 -3.33 19.54
CA ARG A 102 -7.19 -4.22 18.38
C ARG A 102 -6.70 -3.50 17.12
N PRO A 103 -5.86 -4.15 16.30
CA PRO A 103 -5.47 -3.58 15.02
C PRO A 103 -6.69 -3.45 14.10
N VAL A 104 -6.69 -2.43 13.24
CA VAL A 104 -7.68 -2.28 12.17
C VAL A 104 -7.20 -3.11 10.99
N VAL A 105 -8.08 -3.96 10.47
CA VAL A 105 -7.79 -4.86 9.34
C VAL A 105 -8.79 -4.58 8.24
N VAL A 106 -8.29 -4.19 7.06
CA VAL A 106 -9.12 -3.91 5.88
C VAL A 106 -8.80 -4.93 4.79
N LEU A 107 -9.86 -5.53 4.22
CA LEU A 107 -9.75 -6.53 3.16
C LEU A 107 -10.22 -5.92 1.83
N PHE A 108 -9.33 -5.93 0.84
CA PHE A 108 -9.60 -5.51 -0.53
C PHE A 108 -9.80 -6.71 -1.43
N HIS A 109 -10.87 -6.69 -2.22
CA HIS A 109 -11.23 -7.76 -3.17
C HIS A 109 -10.80 -7.45 -4.60
N ASP A 110 -10.56 -6.18 -4.91
CA ASP A 110 -10.08 -5.76 -6.21
C ASP A 110 -9.01 -4.70 -5.97
N MET A 111 -7.83 -4.93 -6.52
CA MET A 111 -6.69 -4.03 -6.45
C MET A 111 -6.21 -3.65 -7.85
N SER A 112 -6.93 -4.02 -8.91
CA SER A 112 -6.60 -3.67 -10.29
C SER A 112 -7.13 -2.29 -10.69
#